data_AF-A0A3D5NVV6-F1
#
_entry.id   AF-A0A3D5NVV6-F1
#
_cell.length_a   1.000
_cell.length_b   1.000
_cell.length_c   1.000
_cell.angle_alpha   90.00
_cell.angle_beta   90.00
_cell.angle_gamma   90.00
#
_symmetry.space_group_name_H-M   'P 1'
#
loop_
_entity.id
_entity.type
_entity.pdbx_description
1 polymer ?
#
loop_
_entity_poly.entity_id
_entity_poly.type
_entity_poly.pdbx_seq_one_letter_code
_entity_poly.pdbx_strand_id
1 'polypeptide(L)'
;MVLTGFILIAIIYDLFLKKDQSHRVGFVAILGLFVTLVTLYLQRGLPSTGLFSNMFALDSFASFFKWLVAIGAILVMWMSLDSKELMNRKVGEFYVLILVVVFGMFLLVSATHILSIYLALEMVSLMSYILAGYLKENSRSNEASIKYVIYGAFSSGVMLYGLSLLYGLTGTGYISGIQTQLMTGQASPVLLILIAVLILAGFGYKISAVPFHFWTPDVYEGAPTTITAFLSVAPKAAGFAVLIRFLNVAFTTGDPNSQAWLALPGLNWPVIIAALSALTMTVGNVLAIQQTNIKRMLAYSSIAHAGYMLMGVVVADQTGISAILYYTGVYML
;
A
#
# COMPACT_ATOMS: atom_id res chain seq x y z
N MET A 1 -14.13 7.37 -10.87
CA MET A 1 -15.02 8.54 -11.04
C MET A 1 -15.96 8.72 -9.87
N VAL A 2 -16.75 7.71 -9.47
CA VAL A 2 -17.65 7.79 -8.29
C VAL A 2 -16.92 8.29 -7.03
N LEU A 3 -15.84 7.62 -6.63
CA LEU A 3 -15.06 8.00 -5.45
C LEU A 3 -14.57 9.46 -5.50
N THR A 4 -14.08 9.91 -6.67
CA THR A 4 -13.65 11.30 -6.89
C THR A 4 -14.80 12.28 -6.72
N GLY A 5 -15.99 11.95 -7.23
CA GLY A 5 -17.20 12.75 -7.03
C GLY A 5 -17.55 12.90 -5.55
N PHE A 6 -17.51 11.80 -4.79
CA PHE A 6 -17.75 11.83 -3.34
C PHE A 6 -16.67 12.58 -2.56
N ILE A 7 -15.41 12.54 -2.99
CA ILE A 7 -14.35 13.38 -2.41
C ILE A 7 -14.69 14.87 -2.57
N LEU A 8 -15.07 15.29 -3.78
CA LEU A 8 -15.43 16.69 -4.04
C LEU A 8 -16.68 17.11 -3.25
N ILE A 9 -17.70 16.25 -3.22
CA ILE A 9 -18.91 16.48 -2.41
C ILE A 9 -18.55 16.62 -0.93
N ALA A 10 -17.69 15.74 -0.39
CA ALA A 10 -17.27 15.81 1.01
C ALA A 10 -16.50 17.09 1.34
N ILE A 11 -15.62 17.56 0.45
CA ILE A 11 -14.88 18.84 0.60
C ILE A 11 -15.85 20.02 0.60
N ILE A 12 -16.73 20.09 -0.40
CA ILE A 12 -17.71 21.18 -0.52
C ILE A 12 -18.66 21.16 0.69
N TYR A 13 -19.11 19.98 1.11
CA TYR A 13 -20.01 19.83 2.24
C TYR A 13 -19.36 20.25 3.56
N ASP A 14 -18.11 19.88 3.83
CA ASP A 14 -17.40 20.29 5.05
C ASP A 14 -17.20 21.81 5.16
N LEU A 15 -17.11 22.52 4.02
CA LEU A 15 -16.96 23.98 3.99
C LEU A 15 -18.16 24.69 4.64
N PHE A 16 -19.36 24.11 4.54
CA PHE A 16 -20.58 24.67 5.13
C PHE A 16 -20.86 24.19 6.55
N LEU A 17 -20.10 23.21 7.06
CA LEU A 17 -20.36 22.61 8.36
C LEU A 17 -19.55 23.27 9.49
N LYS A 18 -20.24 23.47 10.61
CA LYS A 18 -19.61 23.84 11.88
C LYS A 18 -18.95 22.63 12.53
N LYS A 19 -18.07 22.89 13.50
CA LYS A 19 -17.23 21.90 14.19
C LYS A 19 -18.04 20.73 14.79
N ASP A 20 -19.18 21.02 15.38
CA ASP A 20 -20.13 20.07 15.98
C ASP A 20 -20.77 19.12 14.95
N GLN A 21 -20.99 19.60 13.72
CA GLN A 21 -21.65 18.84 12.66
C GLN A 21 -20.68 18.14 11.71
N SER A 22 -19.37 18.37 11.86
CA SER A 22 -18.34 17.90 10.95
C SER A 22 -18.25 16.36 10.85
N HIS A 23 -18.77 15.62 11.85
CA HIS A 23 -18.94 14.16 11.78
C HIS A 23 -19.87 13.70 10.65
N ARG A 24 -20.78 14.56 10.17
CA ARG A 24 -21.69 14.25 9.05
C ARG A 24 -20.97 13.97 7.75
N VAL A 25 -19.77 14.52 7.56
CA VAL A 25 -18.90 14.23 6.43
C VAL A 25 -18.50 12.74 6.41
N GLY A 26 -18.36 12.13 7.59
CA GLY A 26 -18.11 10.69 7.73
C GLY A 26 -19.21 9.85 7.11
N PHE A 27 -20.48 10.18 7.31
CA PHE A 27 -21.60 9.47 6.67
C PHE A 27 -21.60 9.61 5.15
N VAL A 28 -21.28 10.81 4.64
CA VAL A 28 -21.14 11.04 3.18
C VAL A 28 -19.98 10.22 2.62
N ALA A 29 -18.86 10.14 3.33
CA ALA A 29 -17.71 9.35 2.94
C ALA A 29 -18.01 7.84 2.92
N ILE A 30 -18.66 7.33 3.98
CA ILE A 30 -19.11 5.92 4.06
C ILE A 30 -20.08 5.61 2.92
N LEU A 31 -21.06 6.48 2.66
CA LEU A 31 -21.99 6.32 1.54
C LEU A 31 -21.24 6.28 0.20
N GLY A 32 -20.27 7.17 0.00
CA GLY A 32 -19.46 7.19 -1.21
C GLY A 32 -18.65 5.92 -1.44
N LEU A 33 -18.09 5.35 -0.37
CA LEU A 33 -17.41 4.06 -0.43
C LEU A 33 -18.39 2.91 -0.69
N PHE A 34 -19.58 2.93 -0.09
CA PHE A 34 -20.61 1.92 -0.35
C PHE A 34 -21.07 1.94 -1.82
N VAL A 35 -21.36 3.12 -2.38
CA VAL A 35 -21.69 3.25 -3.81
C VAL A 35 -20.52 2.78 -4.67
N THR A 36 -19.28 3.08 -4.27
CA THR A 36 -18.09 2.58 -4.96
C THR A 36 -18.02 1.05 -4.95
N LEU A 37 -18.33 0.39 -3.83
CA LEU A 37 -18.40 -1.07 -3.75
C LEU A 37 -19.49 -1.65 -4.68
N VAL A 38 -20.67 -1.03 -4.72
CA VAL A 38 -21.73 -1.42 -5.68
C VAL A 38 -21.21 -1.30 -7.12
N THR A 39 -20.50 -0.23 -7.47
CA THR A 39 -19.94 -0.11 -8.82
C THR A 39 -18.85 -1.15 -9.13
N LEU A 40 -18.03 -1.52 -8.14
CA LEU A 40 -17.05 -2.60 -8.29
C LEU A 40 -17.75 -3.96 -8.49
N TYR A 41 -18.89 -4.18 -7.83
CA TYR A 41 -19.68 -5.39 -8.00
C TYR A 41 -20.25 -5.49 -9.42
N LEU A 42 -20.82 -4.38 -9.92
CA LEU A 42 -21.40 -4.31 -11.26
C LEU A 42 -20.35 -4.45 -12.38
N GLN A 43 -19.09 -4.15 -12.10
CA GLN A 43 -17.97 -4.33 -13.02
C GLN A 43 -17.43 -5.77 -13.04
N ARG A 44 -17.94 -6.66 -12.19
CA ARG A 44 -17.49 -8.05 -12.14
C ARG A 44 -17.78 -8.76 -13.46
N GLY A 45 -16.79 -9.49 -13.97
CA GLY A 45 -16.93 -10.29 -15.20
C GLY A 45 -16.72 -9.50 -16.49
N LEU A 46 -16.47 -8.19 -16.42
CA LEU A 46 -15.94 -7.45 -17.56
C LEU A 46 -14.54 -7.97 -17.91
N PRO A 47 -14.17 -8.00 -19.21
CA PRO A 47 -12.84 -8.41 -19.63
C PRO A 47 -11.79 -7.45 -19.06
N SER A 48 -10.59 -7.98 -18.81
CA SER A 48 -9.47 -7.14 -18.36
C SER A 48 -9.11 -6.13 -19.43
N THR A 49 -9.13 -4.84 -19.10
CA THR A 49 -8.84 -3.74 -20.03
C THR A 49 -7.86 -2.75 -19.43
N GLY A 50 -6.97 -2.20 -20.26
CA GLY A 50 -6.15 -1.07 -19.86
C GLY A 50 -6.88 0.26 -20.05
N LEU A 51 -6.64 1.19 -19.12
CA LEU A 51 -7.10 2.57 -19.16
C LEU A 51 -5.93 3.52 -19.36
N PHE A 52 -6.21 4.70 -19.92
CA PHE A 52 -5.23 5.79 -20.09
C PHE A 52 -3.93 5.30 -20.73
N SER A 53 -4.03 4.79 -21.96
CA SER A 53 -2.88 4.21 -22.68
C SER A 53 -2.21 3.04 -21.92
N ASN A 54 -3.01 2.19 -21.27
CA ASN A 54 -2.53 1.05 -20.45
C ASN A 54 -1.65 1.45 -19.25
N MET A 55 -1.76 2.68 -18.73
CA MET A 55 -1.08 3.09 -17.49
C MET A 55 -1.76 2.52 -16.23
N PHE A 56 -3.04 2.13 -16.35
CA PHE A 56 -3.78 1.44 -15.31
C PHE A 56 -4.51 0.23 -15.90
N ALA A 57 -4.49 -0.90 -15.19
CA ALA A 57 -5.27 -2.09 -15.53
C ALA A 57 -6.55 -2.18 -14.72
N LEU A 58 -7.67 -2.42 -15.41
CA LEU A 58 -8.90 -2.94 -14.82
C LEU A 58 -8.86 -4.46 -14.93
N ASP A 59 -8.48 -5.13 -13.85
CA ASP A 59 -8.42 -6.58 -13.77
C ASP A 59 -8.99 -7.08 -12.43
N SER A 60 -9.23 -8.39 -12.34
CA SER A 60 -9.78 -9.02 -11.14
C SER A 60 -8.86 -8.90 -9.93
N PHE A 61 -7.54 -8.87 -10.15
CA PHE A 61 -6.54 -8.72 -9.09
C PHE A 61 -6.62 -7.34 -8.42
N ALA A 62 -6.60 -6.25 -9.20
CA ALA A 62 -6.80 -4.89 -8.69
C ALA A 62 -8.18 -4.75 -8.04
N SER A 63 -9.21 -5.37 -8.62
CA SER A 63 -10.57 -5.33 -8.08
C SER A 63 -10.66 -5.93 -6.69
N PHE A 64 -10.00 -7.08 -6.42
CA PHE A 64 -9.94 -7.68 -5.10
C PHE A 64 -9.37 -6.71 -4.04
N PHE A 65 -8.23 -6.08 -4.32
CA PHE A 65 -7.64 -5.15 -3.36
C PHE A 65 -8.47 -3.87 -3.20
N LYS A 66 -9.16 -3.40 -4.25
CA LYS A 66 -10.10 -2.27 -4.14
C LYS A 66 -11.26 -2.59 -3.20
N TRP A 67 -11.81 -3.81 -3.26
CA TRP A 67 -12.80 -4.28 -2.30
C TRP A 67 -12.27 -4.25 -0.87
N LEU A 68 -11.10 -4.85 -0.64
CA LEU A 68 -10.47 -4.91 0.68
C LEU A 68 -10.21 -3.51 1.25
N VAL A 69 -9.61 -2.62 0.45
CA VAL A 69 -9.33 -1.24 0.85
C VAL A 69 -10.61 -0.46 1.18
N ALA A 70 -11.65 -0.60 0.36
CA ALA A 70 -12.91 0.12 0.59
C ALA A 70 -13.65 -0.39 1.83
N ILE A 71 -13.69 -1.71 2.06
CA ILE A 71 -14.27 -2.31 3.27
C ILE A 71 -13.49 -1.85 4.50
N GLY A 72 -12.16 -1.96 4.48
CA GLY A 72 -11.31 -1.51 5.57
C GLY A 72 -11.48 -0.02 5.88
N ALA A 73 -11.60 0.82 4.84
CA ALA A 73 -11.88 2.25 5.02
C ALA A 73 -13.25 2.52 5.63
N ILE A 74 -14.31 1.80 5.22
CA ILE A 74 -15.65 1.92 5.82
C ILE A 74 -15.60 1.57 7.31
N LEU A 75 -14.97 0.45 7.68
CA LEU A 75 -14.85 0.02 9.08
C LEU A 75 -14.10 1.06 9.92
N VAL A 76 -12.96 1.56 9.43
CA VAL A 76 -12.21 2.61 10.12
C VAL A 76 -13.02 3.89 10.27
N MET A 77 -13.68 4.35 9.20
CA MET A 77 -14.49 5.57 9.27
C MET A 77 -15.64 5.42 10.26
N TRP A 78 -16.26 4.24 10.32
CA TRP A 78 -17.27 3.94 11.32
C TRP A 78 -16.68 3.98 12.74
N MET A 79 -15.55 3.32 12.98
CA MET A 79 -14.85 3.40 14.27
C MET A 79 -14.47 4.83 14.66
N SER A 80 -14.16 5.69 13.68
CA SER A 80 -13.84 7.10 13.90
C SER A 80 -15.02 7.97 14.33
N LEU A 81 -16.26 7.56 14.05
CA LEU A 81 -17.45 8.31 14.49
C LEU A 81 -17.58 8.32 16.03
N ASP A 82 -17.19 7.22 16.68
CA ASP A 82 -17.27 7.04 18.14
C ASP A 82 -15.90 7.23 18.85
N SER A 83 -14.89 7.74 18.14
CA SER A 83 -13.53 7.86 18.69
C SER A 83 -13.41 9.03 19.68
N LYS A 84 -13.07 8.70 20.93
CA LYS A 84 -12.76 9.69 21.98
C LYS A 84 -11.58 10.61 21.63
N GLU A 85 -10.60 10.11 20.88
CA GLU A 85 -9.42 10.89 20.46
C GLU A 85 -9.79 12.00 19.46
N LEU A 86 -10.89 11.81 18.70
CA LEU A 86 -11.38 12.73 17.68
C LEU A 86 -12.57 13.58 18.16
N MET A 87 -13.11 13.28 19.33
CA MET A 87 -14.23 14.01 19.94
C MET A 87 -13.86 15.49 20.15
N ASN A 88 -14.83 16.38 19.95
CA ASN A 88 -14.65 17.82 20.08
C ASN A 88 -13.58 18.42 19.15
N ARG A 89 -13.27 17.78 18.01
CA ARG A 89 -12.42 18.31 16.93
C ARG A 89 -13.24 18.44 15.64
N LYS A 90 -12.82 19.31 14.72
CA LYS A 90 -13.42 19.38 13.39
C LYS A 90 -12.85 18.23 12.57
N VAL A 91 -13.66 17.23 12.21
CA VAL A 91 -13.22 15.92 11.66
C VAL A 91 -13.54 15.72 10.17
N GLY A 92 -14.10 16.73 9.48
CA GLY A 92 -14.47 16.58 8.07
C GLY A 92 -13.26 16.38 7.17
N GLU A 93 -12.22 17.18 7.37
CA GLU A 93 -10.92 17.01 6.70
C GLU A 93 -10.32 15.63 6.94
N PHE A 94 -10.51 15.04 8.12
CA PHE A 94 -10.05 13.69 8.42
C PHE A 94 -10.68 12.63 7.51
N TYR A 95 -12.00 12.67 7.35
CA TYR A 95 -12.71 11.74 6.46
C TYR A 95 -12.34 11.96 4.99
N VAL A 96 -12.21 13.22 4.57
CA VAL A 96 -11.74 13.56 3.21
C VAL A 96 -10.35 13.00 2.95
N LEU A 97 -9.41 13.19 3.88
CA LEU A 97 -8.05 12.67 3.75
C LEU A 97 -8.04 11.15 3.61
N ILE A 98 -8.84 10.41 4.39
CA ILE A 98 -8.97 8.95 4.23
C ILE A 98 -9.49 8.61 2.84
N LEU A 99 -10.52 9.30 2.31
CA LEU A 99 -11.00 9.06 0.94
C LEU A 99 -9.92 9.31 -0.11
N VAL A 100 -9.08 10.33 0.08
CA VAL A 100 -7.95 10.61 -0.83
C VAL A 100 -6.88 9.50 -0.74
N VAL A 101 -6.59 8.96 0.45
CA VAL A 101 -5.71 7.79 0.59
C VAL A 101 -6.31 6.58 -0.13
N VAL A 102 -7.61 6.32 0.03
CA VAL A 102 -8.32 5.23 -0.68
C VAL A 102 -8.23 5.42 -2.19
N PHE A 103 -8.41 6.64 -2.68
CA PHE A 103 -8.26 6.95 -4.10
C PHE A 103 -6.83 6.67 -4.59
N GLY A 104 -5.81 7.11 -3.84
CA GLY A 104 -4.41 6.79 -4.13
C GLY A 104 -4.16 5.28 -4.16
N MET A 105 -4.71 4.52 -3.22
CA MET A 105 -4.61 3.05 -3.20
C MET A 105 -5.31 2.41 -4.40
N PHE A 106 -6.46 2.91 -4.82
CA PHE A 106 -7.18 2.40 -6.00
C PHE A 106 -6.36 2.57 -7.29
N LEU A 107 -5.67 3.71 -7.41
CA LEU A 107 -4.71 3.95 -8.49
C LEU A 107 -3.50 3.01 -8.36
N LEU A 108 -2.93 2.89 -7.17
CA LEU A 108 -1.73 2.10 -6.90
C LEU A 108 -1.91 0.62 -7.28
N VAL A 109 -2.99 -0.03 -6.83
CA VAL A 109 -3.23 -1.46 -7.11
C VAL A 109 -3.53 -1.75 -8.58
N SER A 110 -3.93 -0.72 -9.34
CA SER A 110 -4.21 -0.79 -10.77
C SER A 110 -3.02 -0.38 -11.63
N ALA A 111 -1.97 0.21 -11.05
CA ALA A 111 -0.90 0.84 -11.83
C ALA A 111 -0.05 -0.19 -12.58
N THR A 112 0.16 0.05 -13.86
CA THR A 112 0.96 -0.80 -14.77
C THR A 112 2.13 -0.05 -15.41
N HIS A 113 2.34 1.20 -14.99
CA HIS A 113 3.45 2.05 -15.42
C HIS A 113 4.22 2.54 -14.18
N ILE A 114 5.56 2.55 -14.23
CA ILE A 114 6.43 2.87 -13.08
C ILE A 114 6.17 4.26 -12.50
N LEU A 115 5.89 5.25 -13.35
CA LEU A 115 5.53 6.60 -12.92
C LEU A 115 4.16 6.61 -12.19
N SER A 116 3.18 5.87 -12.69
CA SER A 116 1.87 5.75 -12.04
C SER A 116 1.98 5.07 -10.69
N ILE A 117 2.83 4.04 -10.58
CA ILE A 117 3.14 3.38 -9.30
C ILE A 117 3.70 4.42 -8.33
N TYR A 118 4.75 5.14 -8.73
CA TYR A 118 5.41 6.11 -7.87
C TYR A 118 4.45 7.22 -7.40
N LEU A 119 3.71 7.84 -8.33
CA LEU A 119 2.78 8.92 -8.00
C LEU A 119 1.62 8.47 -7.12
N ALA A 120 1.05 7.28 -7.38
CA ALA A 120 -0.02 6.74 -6.55
C ALA A 120 0.49 6.37 -5.15
N LEU A 121 1.71 5.82 -5.05
CA LEU A 121 2.37 5.51 -3.79
C LEU A 121 2.63 6.78 -2.97
N GLU A 122 3.11 7.85 -3.61
CA GLU A 122 3.32 9.16 -2.97
C GLU A 122 2.01 9.81 -2.52
N MET A 123 0.94 9.69 -3.31
CA MET A 123 -0.38 10.16 -2.89
C MET A 123 -0.85 9.45 -1.61
N VAL A 124 -0.67 8.13 -1.53
CA VAL A 124 -0.96 7.36 -0.31
C VAL A 124 -0.05 7.81 0.85
N SER A 125 1.25 7.97 0.60
CA SER A 125 2.25 8.44 1.57
C SER A 125 1.86 9.77 2.23
N LEU A 126 1.76 10.83 1.43
CA LEU A 126 1.62 12.20 1.93
C LEU A 126 0.35 12.37 2.76
N MET A 127 -0.75 11.77 2.33
CA MET A 127 -2.02 11.83 3.07
C MET A 127 -1.95 11.00 4.36
N SER A 128 -1.26 9.86 4.35
CA SER A 128 -1.05 9.03 5.55
C SER A 128 -0.18 9.75 6.58
N TYR A 129 0.81 10.53 6.15
CA TYR A 129 1.66 11.34 7.03
C TYR A 129 0.87 12.42 7.77
N ILE A 130 -0.04 13.09 7.06
CA ILE A 130 -0.95 14.08 7.65
C ILE A 130 -1.90 13.41 8.66
N LEU A 131 -2.45 12.25 8.31
CA LEU A 131 -3.35 11.49 9.21
C LEU A 131 -2.64 10.97 10.47
N ALA A 132 -1.37 10.57 10.38
CA ALA A 132 -0.60 10.14 11.55
C ALA A 132 -0.39 11.29 12.57
N GLY A 133 -0.27 12.52 12.08
CA GLY A 133 -0.11 13.75 12.86
C GLY A 133 -1.39 14.51 13.12
N TYR A 134 -2.55 13.86 13.00
CA TYR A 134 -3.84 14.57 13.04
C TYR A 134 -4.10 15.24 14.41
N LEU A 135 -3.59 14.67 15.51
CA LEU A 135 -3.73 15.23 16.86
C LEU A 135 -2.65 16.28 17.12
N LYS A 136 -2.80 17.47 16.54
CA LYS A 136 -1.81 18.57 16.56
C LYS A 136 -1.31 18.98 17.95
N GLU A 137 -2.14 18.82 18.99
CA GLU A 137 -1.83 19.16 20.38
C GLU A 137 -1.11 18.02 21.13
N ASN A 138 -0.96 16.85 20.51
CA ASN A 138 -0.30 15.69 21.09
C ASN A 138 1.11 15.54 20.51
N SER A 139 2.12 15.75 21.35
CA SER A 139 3.53 15.63 20.97
C SER A 139 3.89 14.27 20.37
N ARG A 140 3.28 13.17 20.85
CA ARG A 140 3.51 11.82 20.31
C ARG A 140 2.97 11.65 18.89
N SER A 141 1.82 12.26 18.58
CA SER A 141 1.24 12.23 17.23
C SER A 141 2.07 13.07 16.26
N ASN A 142 2.59 14.21 16.72
CA ASN A 142 3.49 15.06 15.94
C ASN A 142 4.83 14.35 15.66
N GLU A 143 5.42 13.70 16.67
CA GLU A 143 6.65 12.91 16.52
C GLU A 143 6.44 11.74 15.55
N ALA A 144 5.33 11.01 15.67
CA ALA A 144 4.95 9.96 14.74
C ALA A 144 4.88 10.45 13.30
N SER A 145 4.17 11.56 13.03
CA SER A 145 4.08 12.15 11.69
C SER A 145 5.45 12.52 11.12
N ILE A 146 6.29 13.19 11.88
CA ILE A 146 7.64 13.61 11.43
C ILE A 146 8.51 12.38 11.12
N LYS A 147 8.55 11.38 12.01
CA LYS A 147 9.26 10.12 11.75
C LYS A 147 8.72 9.45 10.50
N TYR A 148 7.39 9.41 10.34
CA TYR A 148 6.75 8.76 9.20
C TYR A 148 7.17 9.40 7.88
N VAL A 149 7.12 10.74 7.81
CA VAL A 149 7.56 11.53 6.65
C VAL A 149 9.04 11.32 6.35
N ILE A 150 9.93 11.40 7.35
CA ILE A 150 11.38 11.31 7.12
C ILE A 150 11.77 9.95 6.57
N TYR A 151 11.36 8.86 7.22
CA TYR A 151 11.64 7.51 6.74
C TYR A 151 11.02 7.26 5.37
N GLY A 152 9.82 7.81 5.14
CA GLY A 152 9.11 7.65 3.89
C GLY A 152 9.70 8.41 2.72
N ALA A 153 10.06 9.67 2.92
CA ALA A 153 10.70 10.49 1.89
C ALA A 153 12.06 9.89 1.50
N PHE A 154 12.84 9.42 2.48
CA PHE A 154 14.11 8.74 2.20
C PHE A 154 13.91 7.45 1.38
N SER A 155 13.02 6.56 1.84
CA SER A 155 12.74 5.30 1.15
C SER A 155 12.15 5.51 -0.24
N SER A 156 11.25 6.48 -0.40
CA SER A 156 10.67 6.85 -1.69
C SER A 156 11.71 7.43 -2.65
N GLY A 157 12.62 8.28 -2.17
CA GLY A 157 13.73 8.79 -2.97
C GLY A 157 14.68 7.69 -3.45
N VAL A 158 15.01 6.73 -2.57
CA VAL A 158 15.82 5.54 -2.93
C VAL A 158 15.12 4.69 -3.99
N MET A 159 13.82 4.45 -3.83
CA MET A 159 13.01 3.72 -4.82
C MET A 159 12.94 4.46 -6.15
N LEU A 160 12.72 5.78 -6.15
CA LEU A 160 12.68 6.59 -7.36
C LEU A 160 14.02 6.52 -8.11
N TYR A 161 15.15 6.50 -7.39
CA TYR A 161 16.46 6.30 -7.99
C TYR A 161 16.57 4.93 -8.67
N GLY A 162 16.09 3.86 -8.02
CA GLY A 162 16.01 2.52 -8.62
C GLY A 162 15.11 2.47 -9.87
N LEU A 163 13.93 3.09 -9.83
CA LEU A 163 13.02 3.19 -10.97
C LEU A 163 13.63 4.00 -12.13
N SER A 164 14.38 5.06 -11.82
CA SER A 164 15.10 5.88 -12.81
C SER A 164 16.18 5.07 -13.53
N LEU A 165 16.99 4.30 -12.78
CA LEU A 165 17.99 3.40 -13.37
C LEU A 165 17.33 2.31 -14.23
N LEU A 166 16.22 1.75 -13.76
CA LEU A 166 15.45 0.75 -14.52
C LEU A 166 14.91 1.33 -15.84
N TYR A 167 14.38 2.55 -15.80
CA TYR A 167 13.97 3.26 -17.00
C TYR A 167 15.15 3.55 -17.94
N GLY A 168 16.29 3.98 -17.40
CA GLY A 168 17.50 4.22 -18.19
C GLY A 168 18.02 2.98 -18.92
N LEU A 169 17.86 1.79 -18.32
CA LEU A 169 18.24 0.52 -18.95
C LEU A 169 17.24 0.02 -20.00
N THR A 170 15.95 0.23 -19.77
CA THR A 170 14.88 -0.39 -20.57
C THR A 170 14.25 0.55 -21.60
N GLY A 171 14.39 1.86 -21.42
CA GLY A 171 13.78 2.88 -22.27
C GLY A 171 12.25 2.93 -22.22
N THR A 172 11.62 2.22 -21.29
CA THR A 172 10.15 2.14 -21.17
C THR A 172 9.71 2.20 -19.71
N GLY A 173 8.58 2.86 -19.46
CA GLY A 173 7.97 2.90 -18.13
C GLY A 173 6.87 1.85 -17.93
N TYR A 174 6.49 1.11 -18.96
CA TYR A 174 5.49 0.04 -18.83
C TYR A 174 6.14 -1.21 -18.25
N ILE A 175 5.53 -1.78 -17.21
CA ILE A 175 6.09 -2.92 -16.48
C ILE A 175 6.24 -4.16 -17.37
N SER A 176 5.31 -4.38 -18.30
CA SER A 176 5.42 -5.46 -19.29
C SER A 176 6.53 -5.23 -20.31
N GLY A 177 6.80 -3.98 -20.68
CA GLY A 177 7.90 -3.62 -21.58
C GLY A 177 9.26 -3.81 -20.92
N ILE A 178 9.37 -3.55 -19.62
CA ILE A 178 10.59 -3.74 -18.83
C ILE A 178 11.09 -5.18 -18.94
N GLN A 179 10.21 -6.15 -18.71
CA GLN A 179 10.54 -7.58 -18.82
C GLN A 179 11.13 -7.92 -20.20
N THR A 180 10.48 -7.45 -21.27
CA THR A 180 10.91 -7.72 -22.65
C THR A 180 12.31 -7.17 -22.90
N GLN A 181 12.56 -5.93 -22.46
CA GLN A 181 13.84 -5.24 -22.69
C GLN A 181 14.98 -5.83 -21.84
N LEU A 182 14.69 -6.26 -20.62
CA LEU A 182 15.67 -6.93 -19.76
C LEU A 182 16.07 -8.31 -20.30
N MET A 183 15.16 -9.01 -20.99
CA MET A 183 15.45 -10.31 -21.61
C MET A 183 16.34 -10.17 -22.86
N THR A 184 16.18 -9.11 -23.63
CA THR A 184 17.00 -8.85 -24.83
C THR A 184 18.29 -8.08 -24.52
N GLY A 185 18.32 -7.37 -23.39
CA GLY A 185 19.44 -6.53 -22.97
C GLY A 185 20.58 -7.32 -22.31
N GLN A 186 21.80 -6.81 -22.43
CA GLN A 186 22.99 -7.34 -21.75
C GLN A 186 23.28 -6.58 -20.45
N ALA A 187 22.28 -6.47 -19.56
CA ALA A 187 22.50 -5.82 -18.27
C ALA A 187 23.37 -6.70 -17.36
N SER A 188 24.35 -6.08 -16.68
CA SER A 188 25.17 -6.80 -15.69
C SER A 188 24.29 -7.27 -14.51
N PRO A 189 24.45 -8.52 -14.03
CA PRO A 189 23.70 -9.03 -12.87
C PRO A 189 23.83 -8.14 -11.63
N VAL A 190 25.00 -7.53 -11.41
CA VAL A 190 25.25 -6.61 -10.29
C VAL A 190 24.34 -5.39 -10.35
N LEU A 191 24.16 -4.83 -11.56
CA LEU A 191 23.30 -3.67 -11.76
C LEU A 191 21.82 -4.03 -11.55
N LEU A 192 21.39 -5.20 -12.01
CA LEU A 192 20.02 -5.69 -11.79
C LEU A 192 19.72 -5.89 -10.30
N ILE A 193 20.66 -6.47 -9.55
CA ILE A 193 20.54 -6.62 -8.10
C ILE A 193 20.45 -5.25 -7.42
N LEU A 194 21.31 -4.31 -7.80
CA LEU A 194 21.28 -2.94 -7.25
C LEU A 194 19.91 -2.28 -7.50
N ILE A 195 19.41 -2.34 -8.73
CA ILE A 195 18.09 -1.79 -9.09
C ILE A 195 16.98 -2.44 -8.27
N ALA A 196 16.99 -3.78 -8.17
CA ALA A 196 16.00 -4.52 -7.39
C ALA A 196 16.04 -4.11 -5.91
N VAL A 197 17.22 -4.01 -5.29
CA VAL A 197 17.36 -3.59 -3.88
C VAL A 197 16.86 -2.16 -3.66
N LEU A 198 17.19 -1.22 -4.55
CA LEU A 198 16.72 0.17 -4.46
C LEU A 198 15.20 0.26 -4.54
N ILE A 199 14.57 -0.47 -5.47
CA ILE A 199 13.11 -0.50 -5.62
C ILE A 199 12.46 -1.19 -4.41
N LEU A 200 13.02 -2.31 -3.96
CA LEU A 200 12.54 -3.05 -2.79
C LEU A 200 12.68 -2.25 -1.49
N ALA A 201 13.57 -1.25 -1.41
CA ALA A 201 13.61 -0.33 -0.27
C ALA A 201 12.31 0.46 -0.11
N GLY A 202 11.72 0.92 -1.22
CA GLY A 202 10.43 1.62 -1.26
C GLY A 202 9.25 0.73 -0.94
N PHE A 203 9.15 -0.41 -1.63
CA PHE A 203 8.09 -1.38 -1.35
C PHE A 203 8.19 -1.94 0.07
N GLY A 204 9.40 -2.27 0.52
CA GLY A 204 9.70 -2.77 1.86
C GLY A 204 9.27 -1.78 2.95
N TYR A 205 9.54 -0.48 2.76
CA TYR A 205 9.02 0.55 3.67
C TYR A 205 7.49 0.55 3.72
N LYS A 206 6.82 0.48 2.55
CA LYS A 206 5.35 0.50 2.49
C LYS A 206 4.67 -0.69 3.16
N ILE A 207 5.27 -1.88 3.08
CA ILE A 207 4.75 -3.08 3.74
C ILE A 207 5.33 -3.31 5.14
N SER A 208 6.19 -2.41 5.64
CA SER A 208 6.91 -2.54 6.91
C SER A 208 7.82 -3.78 6.99
N ALA A 209 8.44 -4.19 5.88
CA ALA A 209 9.41 -5.28 5.86
C ALA A 209 10.74 -4.86 6.50
N VAL A 210 11.42 -5.78 7.17
CA VAL A 210 12.78 -5.58 7.66
C VAL A 210 13.73 -5.55 6.46
N PRO A 211 14.70 -4.61 6.37
CA PRO A 211 15.12 -3.63 7.38
C PRO A 211 14.39 -2.27 7.35
N PHE A 212 13.35 -2.08 6.54
CA PHE A 212 12.66 -0.79 6.34
C PHE A 212 11.49 -0.51 7.30
N HIS A 213 11.34 -1.34 8.35
CA HIS A 213 10.23 -1.33 9.30
C HIS A 213 10.27 -0.27 10.42
N PHE A 214 11.40 0.43 10.61
CA PHE A 214 11.67 1.26 11.81
C PHE A 214 10.61 2.32 12.12
N TRP A 215 9.91 2.81 11.10
CA TRP A 215 8.83 3.79 11.28
C TRP A 215 7.58 3.19 11.97
N THR A 216 7.31 1.91 11.78
CA THR A 216 5.99 1.31 12.07
C THR A 216 5.64 1.33 13.56
N PRO A 217 6.51 0.89 14.49
CA PRO A 217 6.16 0.89 15.92
C PRO A 217 5.87 2.27 16.48
N ASP A 218 6.71 3.25 16.15
CA ASP A 218 6.58 4.62 16.66
C ASP A 218 5.36 5.33 16.07
N VAL A 219 5.08 5.12 14.77
CA VAL A 219 3.91 5.69 14.11
C VAL A 219 2.62 5.08 14.65
N TYR A 220 2.59 3.76 14.86
CA TYR A 220 1.39 3.08 15.35
C TYR A 220 1.06 3.49 16.78
N GLU A 221 2.07 3.72 17.61
CA GLU A 221 1.90 4.19 18.98
C GLU A 221 1.41 5.64 19.04
N GLY A 222 2.00 6.54 18.22
CA GLY A 222 1.72 7.96 18.28
C GLY A 222 0.47 8.42 17.51
N ALA A 223 0.09 7.72 16.44
CA ALA A 223 -1.08 8.07 15.63
C ALA A 223 -2.42 7.81 16.35
N PRO A 224 -3.51 8.49 15.94
CA PRO A 224 -4.86 8.14 16.38
C PRO A 224 -5.11 6.65 16.16
N THR A 225 -5.78 6.01 17.11
CA THR A 225 -6.01 4.55 17.10
C THR A 225 -6.71 4.08 15.83
N THR A 226 -7.66 4.87 15.32
CA THR A 226 -8.36 4.56 14.07
C THR A 226 -7.45 4.68 12.84
N ILE A 227 -6.49 5.60 12.85
CA ILE A 227 -5.48 5.70 11.79
C ILE A 227 -4.47 4.56 11.88
N THR A 228 -4.06 4.17 13.09
CA THR A 228 -3.23 2.98 13.27
C THR A 228 -3.90 1.72 12.71
N ALA A 229 -5.21 1.54 12.96
CA ALA A 229 -5.99 0.44 12.38
C ALA A 229 -6.08 0.53 10.84
N PHE A 230 -6.19 1.73 10.28
CA PHE A 230 -6.18 1.90 8.82
C PHE A 230 -4.83 1.55 8.20
N LEU A 231 -3.74 2.10 8.76
CA LEU A 231 -2.38 1.91 8.29
C LEU A 231 -1.87 0.46 8.47
N SER A 232 -2.45 -0.31 9.39
CA SER A 232 -2.09 -1.71 9.62
C SER A 232 -2.60 -2.66 8.55
N VAL A 233 -3.66 -2.30 7.82
CA VAL A 233 -4.29 -3.18 6.83
C VAL A 233 -4.26 -2.58 5.43
N ALA A 234 -4.97 -1.48 5.18
CA ALA A 234 -5.31 -1.07 3.81
C ALA A 234 -4.09 -0.62 2.97
N PRO A 235 -3.22 0.30 3.45
CA PRO A 235 -2.01 0.66 2.71
C PRO A 235 -1.01 -0.50 2.55
N LYS A 236 -0.94 -1.41 3.53
CA LYS A 236 -0.10 -2.61 3.41
C LYS A 236 -0.63 -3.54 2.32
N ALA A 237 -1.93 -3.80 2.30
CA ALA A 237 -2.57 -4.60 1.25
C ALA A 237 -2.31 -4.01 -0.14
N ALA A 238 -2.46 -2.69 -0.30
CA ALA A 238 -2.14 -2.01 -1.56
C ALA A 238 -0.64 -2.10 -1.91
N GLY A 239 0.24 -2.02 -0.91
CA GLY A 239 1.69 -2.22 -1.04
C GLY A 239 2.05 -3.64 -1.53
N PHE A 240 1.42 -4.67 -0.97
CA PHE A 240 1.58 -6.05 -1.44
C PHE A 240 1.04 -6.24 -2.86
N ALA A 241 -0.11 -5.66 -3.19
CA ALA A 241 -0.68 -5.76 -4.52
C ALA A 241 0.28 -5.23 -5.59
N VAL A 242 0.85 -4.05 -5.38
CA VAL A 242 1.79 -3.45 -6.33
C VAL A 242 3.14 -4.17 -6.34
N LEU A 243 3.63 -4.66 -5.19
CA LEU A 243 4.85 -5.46 -5.12
C LEU A 243 4.72 -6.74 -5.94
N ILE A 244 3.63 -7.48 -5.75
CA ILE A 244 3.32 -8.72 -6.48
C ILE A 244 3.22 -8.42 -7.98
N ARG A 245 2.43 -7.40 -8.37
CA ARG A 245 2.28 -7.02 -9.77
C ARG A 245 3.62 -6.63 -10.39
N PHE A 246 4.43 -5.83 -9.70
CA PHE A 246 5.71 -5.37 -10.19
C PHE A 246 6.71 -6.52 -10.34
N LEU A 247 6.91 -7.35 -9.31
CA LEU A 247 7.88 -8.45 -9.37
C LEU A 247 7.48 -9.49 -10.42
N ASN A 248 6.20 -9.88 -10.46
CA ASN A 248 5.74 -10.90 -11.39
C ASN A 248 5.79 -10.39 -12.83
N VAL A 249 5.37 -9.16 -13.10
CA VAL A 249 5.35 -8.66 -14.49
C VAL A 249 6.73 -8.18 -14.95
N ALA A 250 7.51 -7.51 -14.10
CA ALA A 250 8.81 -6.95 -14.51
C ALA A 250 9.96 -7.96 -14.44
N PHE A 251 10.01 -8.78 -13.39
CA PHE A 251 11.20 -9.54 -12.98
C PHE A 251 11.06 -11.06 -13.07
N THR A 252 9.96 -11.57 -13.60
CA THR A 252 9.83 -13.00 -13.92
C THR A 252 9.83 -13.22 -15.42
N THR A 253 10.10 -14.45 -15.81
CA THR A 253 10.16 -14.97 -17.17
C THR A 253 9.33 -16.23 -17.21
N GLY A 254 8.54 -16.38 -18.27
CA GLY A 254 7.58 -17.46 -18.40
C GLY A 254 6.25 -16.95 -18.96
N ASP A 255 5.48 -17.87 -19.54
CA ASP A 255 4.09 -17.61 -19.86
C ASP A 255 3.34 -17.32 -18.54
N PRO A 256 2.52 -16.26 -18.45
CA PRO A 256 1.64 -16.05 -17.30
C PRO A 256 0.81 -17.28 -16.90
N ASN A 257 0.59 -18.21 -17.84
CA ASN A 257 -0.14 -19.47 -17.63
C ASN A 257 0.75 -20.68 -17.24
N SER A 258 2.08 -20.52 -17.11
CA SER A 258 2.95 -21.61 -16.66
C SER A 258 2.79 -21.87 -15.16
N GLN A 259 2.94 -23.13 -14.75
CA GLN A 259 2.78 -23.55 -13.34
C GLN A 259 3.85 -22.97 -12.40
N ALA A 260 4.99 -22.55 -12.94
CA ALA A 260 6.03 -21.86 -12.19
C ALA A 260 6.55 -20.68 -13.02
N TRP A 261 6.73 -19.52 -12.38
CA TRP A 261 7.39 -18.37 -12.99
C TRP A 261 8.86 -18.37 -12.58
N LEU A 262 9.74 -18.29 -13.58
CA LEU A 262 11.17 -18.30 -13.36
C LEU A 262 11.66 -16.87 -13.17
N ALA A 263 12.51 -16.61 -12.18
CA ALA A 263 13.12 -15.30 -12.03
C ALA A 263 13.98 -14.93 -13.26
N LEU A 264 14.10 -13.64 -13.57
CA LEU A 264 14.97 -13.15 -14.64
C LEU A 264 16.41 -13.72 -14.51
N PRO A 265 17.04 -14.16 -15.61
CA PRO A 265 18.45 -14.52 -15.61
C PRO A 265 19.31 -13.40 -15.02
N GLY A 266 20.16 -13.72 -14.04
CA GLY A 266 21.00 -12.74 -13.34
C GLY A 266 20.32 -11.99 -12.19
N LEU A 267 19.02 -12.18 -11.95
CA LEU A 267 18.31 -11.61 -10.79
C LEU A 267 17.47 -12.69 -10.09
N ASN A 268 18.04 -13.31 -9.06
CA ASN A 268 17.29 -14.23 -8.18
C ASN A 268 16.52 -13.45 -7.11
N TRP A 269 15.50 -12.69 -7.53
CA TRP A 269 14.66 -11.93 -6.62
C TRP A 269 13.90 -12.81 -5.59
N PRO A 270 13.48 -14.06 -5.87
CA PRO A 270 12.81 -14.90 -4.86
C PRO A 270 13.68 -15.13 -3.63
N VAL A 271 14.99 -15.33 -3.80
CA VAL A 271 15.93 -15.48 -2.67
C VAL A 271 16.04 -14.19 -1.85
N ILE A 272 16.04 -13.02 -2.50
CA ILE A 272 16.03 -11.72 -1.79
C ILE A 272 14.75 -11.60 -0.96
N ILE A 273 13.59 -11.90 -1.55
CA ILE A 273 12.30 -11.86 -0.85
C ILE A 273 12.23 -12.90 0.27
N ALA A 274 12.82 -14.09 0.08
CA ALA A 274 12.88 -15.13 1.12
C ALA A 274 13.71 -14.66 2.33
N ALA A 275 14.85 -14.01 2.09
CA ALA A 275 15.65 -13.42 3.14
C ALA A 275 14.88 -12.30 3.88
N LEU A 276 14.23 -11.39 3.14
CA LEU A 276 13.39 -10.34 3.74
C LEU A 276 12.23 -10.93 4.55
N SER A 277 11.58 -11.97 4.04
CA SER A 277 10.50 -12.68 4.72
C SER A 277 10.99 -13.28 6.04
N ALA A 278 12.07 -14.06 6.03
CA ALA A 278 12.65 -14.69 7.22
C ALA A 278 13.05 -13.66 8.28
N LEU A 279 13.73 -12.57 7.87
CA LEU A 279 14.10 -11.49 8.78
C LEU A 279 12.87 -10.78 9.35
N THR A 280 11.87 -10.50 8.51
CA THR A 280 10.66 -9.79 8.91
C THR A 280 9.83 -10.59 9.92
N MET A 281 9.67 -11.90 9.70
CA MET A 281 9.00 -12.80 10.65
C MET A 281 9.77 -12.90 11.97
N THR A 282 11.10 -13.05 11.89
CA THR A 282 11.94 -13.22 13.07
C THR A 282 11.95 -11.96 13.95
N VAL A 283 12.28 -10.81 13.36
CA VAL A 283 12.34 -9.53 14.10
C VAL A 283 10.97 -9.11 14.59
N GLY A 284 9.91 -9.27 13.77
CA GLY A 284 8.55 -8.96 14.16
C GLY A 284 8.10 -9.74 15.40
N ASN A 285 8.29 -11.06 15.41
CA ASN A 285 7.90 -11.89 16.56
C ASN A 285 8.79 -11.67 17.79
N VAL A 286 10.11 -11.61 17.62
CA VAL A 286 11.05 -11.47 18.76
C VAL A 286 10.88 -10.12 19.45
N LEU A 287 10.76 -9.02 18.70
CA LEU A 287 10.62 -7.69 19.29
C LEU A 287 9.21 -7.45 19.85
N ALA A 288 8.18 -8.15 19.36
CA ALA A 288 6.84 -8.09 19.93
C ALA A 288 6.80 -8.55 21.41
N ILE A 289 7.56 -9.59 21.76
CA ILE A 289 7.62 -10.14 23.13
C ILE A 289 8.12 -9.10 24.14
N GLN A 290 9.01 -8.22 23.71
CA GLN A 290 9.61 -7.20 24.59
C GLN A 290 8.74 -5.94 24.75
N GLN A 291 7.63 -5.81 24.03
CA GLN A 291 6.82 -4.60 24.08
C GLN A 291 5.88 -4.60 25.29
N THR A 292 5.86 -3.48 26.02
CA THR A 292 4.91 -3.23 27.11
C THR A 292 3.68 -2.44 26.65
N ASN A 293 3.80 -1.68 25.55
CA ASN A 293 2.70 -0.93 24.96
C ASN A 293 1.94 -1.78 23.94
N ILE A 294 0.61 -1.88 24.08
CA ILE A 294 -0.25 -2.67 23.20
C ILE A 294 -0.21 -2.22 21.73
N LYS A 295 -0.16 -0.92 21.44
CA LYS A 295 -0.05 -0.40 20.07
C LYS A 295 1.29 -0.76 19.44
N ARG A 296 2.40 -0.69 20.20
CA ARG A 296 3.72 -1.13 19.73
C ARG A 296 3.77 -2.64 19.51
N MET A 297 3.20 -3.43 20.43
CA MET A 297 3.11 -4.88 20.30
C MET A 297 2.34 -5.26 19.02
N LEU A 298 1.20 -4.62 18.77
CA LEU A 298 0.41 -4.83 17.54
C LEU A 298 1.17 -4.36 16.28
N ALA A 299 1.99 -3.32 16.37
CA ALA A 299 2.84 -2.90 15.26
C ALA A 299 3.88 -3.97 14.88
N TYR A 300 4.54 -4.59 15.87
CA TYR A 300 5.47 -5.69 15.63
C TYR A 300 4.78 -6.98 15.17
N SER A 301 3.60 -7.28 15.68
CA SER A 301 2.73 -8.33 15.12
C SER A 301 2.43 -8.05 13.65
N SER A 302 2.04 -6.82 13.30
CA SER A 302 1.79 -6.40 11.93
C SER A 302 3.03 -6.48 11.02
N ILE A 303 4.24 -6.30 11.57
CA ILE A 303 5.50 -6.55 10.87
C ILE A 303 5.66 -8.06 10.61
N ALA A 304 5.50 -8.91 11.62
CA ALA A 304 5.58 -10.37 11.46
C ALA A 304 4.60 -10.90 10.40
N HIS A 305 3.35 -10.40 10.40
CA HIS A 305 2.33 -10.75 9.41
C HIS A 305 2.70 -10.34 7.98
N ALA A 306 3.40 -9.22 7.80
CA ALA A 306 3.99 -8.87 6.50
C ALA A 306 5.05 -9.90 6.07
N GLY A 307 5.84 -10.41 7.01
CA GLY A 307 6.79 -11.50 6.77
C GLY A 307 6.11 -12.78 6.29
N TYR A 308 4.98 -13.17 6.90
CA TYR A 308 4.21 -14.34 6.46
C TYR A 308 3.64 -14.16 5.05
N MET A 309 3.12 -12.97 4.72
CA MET A 309 2.64 -12.66 3.37
C MET A 309 3.77 -12.69 2.33
N LEU A 310 4.98 -12.24 2.69
CA LEU A 310 6.15 -12.32 1.80
C LEU A 310 6.52 -13.77 1.46
N MET A 311 6.24 -14.76 2.32
CA MET A 311 6.47 -16.17 1.97
C MET A 311 5.68 -16.58 0.73
N GLY A 312 4.44 -16.12 0.59
CA GLY A 312 3.63 -16.38 -0.61
C GLY A 312 4.22 -15.73 -1.85
N VAL A 313 4.91 -14.59 -1.71
CA VAL A 313 5.56 -13.89 -2.82
C VAL A 313 6.77 -14.67 -3.33
N VAL A 314 7.49 -15.37 -2.44
CA VAL A 314 8.65 -16.20 -2.79
C VAL A 314 8.28 -17.34 -3.75
N VAL A 315 7.10 -17.93 -3.59
CA VAL A 315 6.68 -19.11 -4.39
C VAL A 315 6.56 -18.76 -5.87
N ALA A 316 6.24 -17.50 -6.20
CA ALA A 316 6.17 -17.00 -7.57
C ALA A 316 5.27 -17.84 -8.51
N ASP A 317 4.11 -18.26 -8.00
CA ASP A 317 3.10 -19.02 -8.74
C ASP A 317 1.67 -18.58 -8.36
N GLN A 318 0.68 -19.21 -9.00
CA GLN A 318 -0.73 -18.92 -8.74
C GLN A 318 -1.16 -19.31 -7.32
N THR A 319 -0.54 -20.36 -6.75
CA THR A 319 -0.79 -20.85 -5.39
C THR A 319 -0.36 -19.82 -4.34
N GLY A 320 0.83 -19.24 -4.50
CA GLY A 320 1.38 -18.18 -3.68
C GLY A 320 0.54 -16.91 -3.72
N ILE A 321 0.12 -16.48 -4.92
CA ILE A 321 -0.81 -15.34 -5.05
C ILE A 321 -2.11 -15.64 -4.31
N SER A 322 -2.71 -16.81 -4.52
CA SER A 322 -3.99 -17.20 -3.89
C SER A 322 -3.88 -17.21 -2.36
N ALA A 323 -2.75 -17.73 -1.84
CA ALA A 323 -2.46 -17.72 -0.41
C ALA A 323 -2.36 -16.30 0.16
N ILE A 324 -1.69 -15.38 -0.54
CA ILE A 324 -1.61 -13.98 -0.11
C ILE A 324 -2.99 -13.32 -0.12
N LEU A 325 -3.77 -13.47 -1.20
CA LEU A 325 -5.11 -12.88 -1.29
C LEU A 325 -5.99 -13.37 -0.13
N TYR A 326 -5.99 -14.67 0.14
CA TYR A 326 -6.70 -15.24 1.28
C TYR A 326 -6.19 -14.66 2.61
N TYR A 327 -4.87 -14.65 2.82
CA TYR A 327 -4.26 -14.19 4.07
C TYR A 327 -4.53 -12.71 4.34
N THR A 328 -4.43 -11.84 3.32
CA THR A 328 -4.71 -10.40 3.47
C THR A 328 -6.20 -10.18 3.78
N GLY A 329 -7.10 -10.97 3.18
CA GLY A 329 -8.53 -10.93 3.49
C GLY A 329 -8.84 -11.32 4.94
N VAL A 330 -8.20 -12.38 5.45
CA VAL A 330 -8.34 -12.81 6.85
C VAL A 330 -7.69 -11.81 7.81
N TYR A 331 -6.51 -11.29 7.49
CA TYR A 331 -5.78 -10.34 8.34
C TYR A 331 -6.48 -8.97 8.47
N MET A 332 -7.39 -8.64 7.55
CA MET A 332 -8.26 -7.46 7.69
C MET A 332 -9.32 -7.62 8.80
N LEU A 333 -9.79 -8.84 9.03
CA LEU A 333 -10.83 -9.17 10.02
C LEU A 333 -10.27 -9.18 11.44
#